data_AF-A0AA91M8F3-F1
#
_entry.id   AF-A0AA91M8F3-F1
#
_cell.length_a   1.000
_cell.length_b   1.000
_cell.length_c   1.000
_cell.angle_alpha   90.00
_cell.angle_beta   90.00
_cell.angle_gamma   90.00
#
_symmetry.space_group_name_H-M   'P 1'
#
loop_
_entity.id
_entity.type
_entity.pdbx_description
1 polymer ?
#
loop_
_entity_poly.entity_id
_entity_poly.type
_entity_poly.pdbx_seq_one_letter_code
_entity_poly.pdbx_strand_id
1 'polypeptide(L)'
;MFDPYNLRQGTDCSGVWNDVLATALGRLIWGREAEGNTTEAYRYIPIGGVGPFGTIRVGSPKDIPADAAAKIAFHHEGSGGAASHMWGELDGMRIESAGSKGLVTGQAAWPIDHAYATAWAYLPGPISEGRSAADVLATAAGISVSSAQAILPTMQASLAAANCNSPLRIAMFVAQLGHESDSFRVTEEYGNGDTSTDRWKYKGRTWIQITWKENYARFGSWCYDRGLVPTRSCFVDNPTQLADMRWAGIGAAWYWTVERPDINALSDARNVTAVTYRINGGDNNLADRVSRYNRALAVGDELLALIQDDEEDSFMAALTEAQQKELLDNTRWLRNQLGPNLWGPESSFGKNAQGEELTQRDGIAELKRGVEALADRIDEFVYRSRTDITVDSK
;
A
#
# COMPACT_ATOMS: atom_id res chain seq x y z
N MET A 1 10.59 -2.22 -26.43
CA MET A 1 9.92 -2.43 -25.14
C MET A 1 8.53 -1.91 -25.24
N PHE A 2 7.65 -2.58 -24.52
CA PHE A 2 6.27 -2.21 -24.35
C PHE A 2 6.18 -0.78 -23.78
N ASP A 3 5.29 0.02 -24.35
CA ASP A 3 4.94 1.36 -23.86
C ASP A 3 3.48 1.30 -23.39
N PRO A 4 3.20 1.50 -22.10
CA PRO A 4 1.83 1.43 -21.57
C PRO A 4 0.90 2.51 -22.17
N TYR A 5 1.46 3.53 -22.81
CA TYR A 5 0.73 4.62 -23.46
C TYR A 5 0.68 4.47 -24.99
N ASN A 6 1.38 3.48 -25.57
CA ASN A 6 1.41 3.24 -27.00
C ASN A 6 1.29 1.74 -27.33
N LEU A 7 0.06 1.27 -27.44
CA LEU A 7 -0.30 -0.12 -27.80
C LEU A 7 0.21 -0.56 -29.18
N ARG A 8 0.77 0.34 -30.01
CA ARG A 8 1.38 0.00 -31.30
C ARG A 8 2.87 -0.30 -31.18
N GLN A 9 3.49 -0.04 -30.03
CA GLN A 9 4.89 -0.34 -29.76
C GLN A 9 5.00 -1.73 -29.11
N GLY A 10 5.34 -2.73 -29.93
CA GLY A 10 5.53 -4.10 -29.46
C GLY A 10 6.84 -4.32 -28.70
N THR A 11 6.95 -5.50 -28.11
CA THR A 11 8.19 -6.01 -27.52
C THR A 11 8.43 -7.46 -27.97
N ASP A 12 9.68 -7.88 -27.98
CA ASP A 12 10.09 -9.24 -28.29
C ASP A 12 10.01 -10.14 -27.05
N CYS A 13 10.29 -11.44 -27.22
CA CYS A 13 10.24 -12.42 -26.13
C CYS A 13 11.15 -12.07 -24.94
N SER A 14 12.32 -11.48 -25.21
CA SER A 14 13.23 -11.01 -24.16
C SER A 14 12.68 -9.79 -23.42
N GLY A 15 12.10 -8.82 -24.13
CA GLY A 15 11.49 -7.66 -23.51
C GLY A 15 10.29 -8.00 -22.64
N VAL A 16 9.42 -8.94 -23.06
CA VAL A 16 8.31 -9.43 -22.21
C VAL A 16 8.83 -9.90 -20.85
N TRP A 17 9.89 -10.69 -20.85
CA TRP A 17 10.41 -11.31 -19.63
C TRP A 17 11.35 -10.41 -18.83
N ASN A 18 11.87 -9.34 -19.41
CA ASN A 18 12.44 -8.24 -18.63
C ASN A 18 11.34 -7.61 -17.77
N ASP A 19 10.23 -7.21 -18.39
CA ASP A 19 9.13 -6.51 -17.72
C ASP A 19 8.47 -7.42 -16.66
N VAL A 20 8.25 -8.70 -16.97
CA VAL A 20 7.67 -9.68 -16.02
C VAL A 20 8.55 -9.84 -14.77
N LEU A 21 9.86 -10.03 -14.93
CA LEU A 21 10.76 -10.21 -13.78
C LEU A 21 10.98 -8.91 -13.00
N ALA A 22 11.03 -7.77 -13.68
CA ALA A 22 11.12 -6.48 -13.03
C ALA A 22 9.86 -6.20 -12.19
N THR A 23 8.68 -6.55 -12.71
CA THR A 23 7.40 -6.48 -12.01
C THR A 23 7.37 -7.42 -10.80
N ALA A 24 7.79 -8.68 -10.96
CA ALA A 24 7.83 -9.66 -9.89
C ALA A 24 8.72 -9.22 -8.70
N LEU A 25 9.70 -8.36 -8.97
CA LEU A 25 10.63 -7.81 -7.98
C LEU A 25 10.27 -6.38 -7.54
N GLY A 26 9.11 -5.84 -7.94
CA GLY A 26 8.64 -4.52 -7.54
C GLY A 26 9.53 -3.36 -8.03
N ARG A 27 10.32 -3.57 -9.10
CA ARG A 27 11.34 -2.62 -9.57
C ARG A 27 11.26 -2.33 -11.07
N LEU A 28 10.07 -2.52 -11.66
CA LEU A 28 9.78 -2.24 -13.06
C LEU A 28 10.14 -0.78 -13.42
N ILE A 29 10.92 -0.61 -14.48
CA ILE A 29 11.19 0.68 -15.10
C ILE A 29 10.70 0.64 -16.54
N TRP A 30 9.61 1.37 -16.82
CA TRP A 30 9.11 1.51 -18.19
C TRP A 30 10.19 2.06 -19.12
N GLY A 31 10.47 1.33 -20.20
CA GLY A 31 11.59 1.65 -21.09
C GLY A 31 12.60 0.51 -21.12
N ARG A 32 13.89 0.78 -20.87
CA ARG A 32 14.96 -0.24 -20.94
C ARG A 32 15.44 -0.67 -19.56
N GLU A 33 15.12 -1.91 -19.22
CA GLU A 33 15.70 -2.59 -18.07
C GLU A 33 17.22 -2.71 -18.21
N ALA A 34 17.96 -2.39 -17.13
CA ALA A 34 19.41 -2.36 -17.13
C ALA A 34 20.06 -3.76 -17.12
N GLU A 35 19.35 -4.76 -16.60
CA GLU A 35 19.87 -6.11 -16.38
C GLU A 35 19.84 -7.00 -17.63
N GLY A 36 18.99 -6.67 -18.62
CA GLY A 36 19.03 -7.29 -19.95
C GLY A 36 18.80 -8.81 -19.95
N ASN A 37 17.60 -9.24 -19.58
CA ASN A 37 17.15 -10.63 -19.62
C ASN A 37 16.92 -11.12 -21.06
N THR A 38 17.99 -11.28 -21.84
CA THR A 38 17.91 -11.89 -23.18
C THR A 38 18.20 -13.39 -23.09
N THR A 39 17.84 -14.14 -24.13
CA THR A 39 18.22 -15.55 -24.21
C THR A 39 19.76 -15.67 -24.11
N GLU A 40 20.51 -14.80 -24.77
CA GLU A 40 21.98 -14.79 -24.78
C GLU A 40 22.59 -14.52 -23.41
N ALA A 41 21.91 -13.78 -22.52
CA ALA A 41 22.38 -13.52 -21.17
C ALA A 41 22.58 -14.80 -20.35
N TYR A 42 21.80 -15.85 -20.64
CA TYR A 42 21.92 -17.15 -19.97
C TYR A 42 22.96 -18.09 -20.57
N ARG A 43 23.47 -17.80 -21.76
CA ARG A 43 24.37 -18.71 -22.49
C ARG A 43 25.63 -19.08 -21.71
N TYR A 44 26.15 -18.13 -20.94
CA TYR A 44 27.41 -18.28 -20.21
C TYR A 44 27.21 -18.60 -18.73
N ILE A 45 25.97 -18.83 -18.30
CA ILE A 45 25.62 -19.11 -16.91
C ILE A 45 25.62 -20.62 -16.68
N PRO A 46 26.48 -21.15 -15.80
CA PRO A 46 26.49 -22.58 -15.49
C PRO A 46 25.20 -22.99 -14.75
N ILE A 47 24.89 -24.29 -14.72
CA ILE A 47 23.81 -24.82 -13.85
C ILE A 47 24.10 -24.40 -12.40
N GLY A 48 23.09 -23.85 -11.72
CA GLY A 48 23.19 -23.27 -10.37
C GLY A 48 23.71 -21.84 -10.33
N GLY A 49 24.13 -21.27 -11.46
CA GLY A 49 24.58 -19.88 -11.55
C GLY A 49 23.43 -18.88 -11.49
N VAL A 50 23.73 -17.68 -11.00
CA VAL A 50 22.80 -16.55 -10.91
C VAL A 50 22.81 -15.75 -12.21
N GLY A 51 21.64 -15.53 -12.79
CA GLY A 51 21.43 -14.72 -13.99
C GLY A 51 20.74 -13.39 -13.72
N PRO A 52 20.29 -12.71 -14.79
CA PRO A 52 19.52 -11.48 -14.69
C PRO A 52 18.35 -11.63 -13.71
N PHE A 53 18.03 -10.56 -13.01
CA PHE A 53 16.97 -10.53 -12.01
C PHE A 53 17.14 -11.52 -10.85
N GLY A 54 18.35 -12.02 -10.61
CA GLY A 54 18.61 -12.99 -9.54
C GLY A 54 18.05 -14.39 -9.84
N THR A 55 17.71 -14.66 -11.10
CA THR A 55 17.25 -15.98 -11.53
C THR A 55 18.35 -17.03 -11.39
N ILE A 56 17.99 -18.29 -11.20
CA ILE A 56 18.92 -19.41 -11.05
C ILE A 56 18.79 -20.33 -12.26
N ARG A 57 19.90 -20.58 -12.97
CA ARG A 57 19.93 -21.47 -14.12
C ARG A 57 19.81 -22.93 -13.69
N VAL A 58 18.97 -23.71 -14.36
CA VAL A 58 18.80 -25.15 -14.09
C VAL A 58 18.94 -26.03 -15.34
N GLY A 59 19.27 -27.30 -15.13
CA GLY A 59 19.52 -28.27 -16.21
C GLY A 59 18.25 -28.81 -16.85
N SER A 60 17.15 -28.86 -16.09
CA SER A 60 15.87 -29.44 -16.47
C SER A 60 14.72 -28.65 -15.84
N PRO A 61 13.53 -28.59 -16.46
CA PRO A 61 12.36 -27.95 -15.86
C PRO A 61 11.92 -28.64 -14.56
N LYS A 62 12.29 -29.91 -14.35
CA LYS A 62 12.03 -30.65 -13.10
C LYS A 62 12.88 -30.18 -11.92
N ASP A 63 13.95 -29.46 -12.18
CA ASP A 63 14.86 -28.94 -11.14
C ASP A 63 14.37 -27.59 -10.61
N ILE A 64 13.29 -27.04 -11.17
CA ILE A 64 12.68 -25.80 -10.72
C ILE A 64 11.84 -26.09 -9.47
N PRO A 65 12.06 -25.37 -8.35
CA PRO A 65 11.22 -25.50 -7.16
C PRO A 65 9.74 -25.25 -7.47
N ALA A 66 8.84 -26.00 -6.83
CA ALA A 66 7.40 -25.88 -7.06
C ALA A 66 6.87 -24.48 -6.68
N ASP A 67 7.52 -23.84 -5.71
CA ASP A 67 7.26 -22.51 -5.16
C ASP A 67 8.09 -21.40 -5.83
N ALA A 68 8.75 -21.66 -6.97
CA ALA A 68 9.44 -20.60 -7.69
C ALA A 68 8.47 -19.49 -8.13
N ALA A 69 8.84 -18.23 -7.87
CA ALA A 69 8.03 -17.06 -8.21
C ALA A 69 7.80 -16.95 -9.72
N ALA A 70 8.84 -17.25 -10.50
CA ALA A 70 8.76 -17.34 -11.94
C ALA A 70 9.59 -18.51 -12.46
N LYS A 71 9.15 -19.11 -13.57
CA LYS A 71 9.80 -20.23 -14.26
C LYS A 71 10.02 -19.81 -15.71
N ILE A 72 11.22 -19.95 -16.23
CA ILE A 72 11.61 -19.45 -17.55
C ILE A 72 12.17 -20.60 -18.37
N ALA A 73 11.73 -20.71 -19.61
CA ALA A 73 12.26 -21.62 -20.61
C ALA A 73 12.73 -20.80 -21.82
N PHE A 74 13.84 -21.23 -22.42
CA PHE A 74 14.39 -20.55 -23.59
C PHE A 74 15.10 -21.51 -24.55
N HIS A 75 15.10 -21.09 -25.80
CA HIS A 75 15.85 -21.72 -26.89
C HIS A 75 16.95 -20.77 -27.34
N HIS A 76 18.18 -21.28 -27.44
CA HIS A 76 19.29 -20.56 -28.05
C HIS A 76 19.60 -21.13 -29.43
N GLU A 77 19.60 -20.28 -30.45
CA GLU A 77 20.30 -20.59 -31.69
C GLU A 77 21.63 -19.84 -31.77
N GLY A 78 22.71 -20.57 -32.09
CA GLY A 78 23.95 -20.00 -32.62
C GLY A 78 24.38 -18.67 -31.97
N SER A 79 24.26 -17.56 -32.71
CA SER A 79 24.70 -16.21 -32.31
C SER A 79 23.56 -15.27 -31.87
N GLY A 80 22.39 -15.79 -31.48
CA GLY A 80 21.23 -14.97 -31.12
C GLY A 80 20.38 -14.56 -32.32
N GLY A 81 19.90 -15.55 -33.08
CA GLY A 81 19.14 -15.37 -34.32
C GLY A 81 17.62 -15.33 -34.13
N ALA A 82 16.90 -15.17 -35.25
CA ALA A 82 15.43 -15.03 -35.33
C ALA A 82 14.61 -16.21 -34.76
N ALA A 83 15.25 -17.34 -34.44
CA ALA A 83 14.63 -18.49 -33.80
C ALA A 83 14.98 -18.63 -32.30
N SER A 84 15.73 -17.69 -31.73
CA SER A 84 15.85 -17.60 -30.27
C SER A 84 14.50 -17.17 -29.69
N HIS A 85 14.05 -17.85 -28.65
CA HIS A 85 12.74 -17.58 -28.04
C HIS A 85 12.77 -17.79 -26.53
N MET A 86 11.93 -17.05 -25.82
CA MET A 86 11.80 -17.12 -24.37
C MET A 86 10.33 -17.02 -23.95
N TRP A 87 9.95 -17.91 -23.05
CA TRP A 87 8.60 -18.02 -22.49
C TRP A 87 8.69 -18.56 -21.07
N GLY A 88 7.56 -18.65 -20.38
CA GLY A 88 7.57 -19.19 -19.04
C GLY A 88 6.27 -19.01 -18.29
N GLU A 89 6.37 -18.98 -16.98
CA GLU A 89 5.26 -18.91 -16.04
C GLU A 89 5.60 -17.95 -14.90
N LEU A 90 4.66 -17.07 -14.55
CA LEU A 90 4.69 -16.23 -13.35
C LEU A 90 3.51 -16.67 -12.48
N ASP A 91 3.77 -17.17 -11.28
CA ASP A 91 2.74 -17.63 -10.33
C ASP A 91 1.61 -18.48 -10.98
N GLY A 92 1.98 -19.53 -11.72
CA GLY A 92 1.02 -20.40 -12.41
C GLY A 92 0.46 -19.85 -13.73
N MET A 93 0.59 -18.55 -14.01
CA MET A 93 0.18 -17.96 -15.29
C MET A 93 1.29 -18.07 -16.33
N ARG A 94 1.03 -18.83 -17.40
CA ARG A 94 1.96 -18.92 -18.54
C ARG A 94 1.96 -17.64 -19.37
N ILE A 95 3.13 -17.22 -19.85
CA ILE A 95 3.35 -15.96 -20.58
C ILE A 95 4.34 -16.20 -21.73
N GLU A 96 3.98 -15.74 -22.93
CA GLU A 96 4.79 -15.88 -24.14
C GLU A 96 4.54 -14.74 -25.14
N SER A 97 5.55 -14.34 -25.91
CA SER A 97 5.36 -13.54 -27.13
C SER A 97 5.18 -14.45 -28.37
N ALA A 98 3.99 -14.51 -28.95
CA ALA A 98 3.63 -15.44 -30.04
C ALA A 98 3.51 -14.75 -31.42
N GLY A 99 4.65 -14.40 -32.03
CA GLY A 99 4.70 -13.95 -33.44
C GLY A 99 3.70 -12.85 -33.78
N SER A 100 2.79 -13.10 -34.73
CA SER A 100 1.77 -12.14 -35.18
C SER A 100 0.65 -11.88 -34.16
N LYS A 101 0.56 -12.67 -33.10
CA LYS A 101 -0.45 -12.50 -32.04
C LYS A 101 0.01 -11.57 -30.92
N GLY A 102 1.29 -11.20 -30.88
CA GLY A 102 1.86 -10.42 -29.78
C GLY A 102 1.93 -11.25 -28.50
N LEU A 103 1.63 -10.64 -27.35
CA LEU A 103 1.64 -11.30 -26.04
C LEU A 103 0.45 -12.26 -25.89
N VAL A 104 0.72 -13.50 -25.50
CA VAL A 104 -0.30 -14.51 -25.18
C VAL A 104 -0.07 -15.07 -23.77
N THR A 105 -1.14 -15.51 -23.11
CA THR A 105 -1.10 -16.06 -21.75
C THR A 105 -1.92 -17.35 -21.61
N GLY A 106 -1.75 -18.04 -20.48
CA GLY A 106 -2.52 -19.24 -20.14
C GLY A 106 -2.29 -20.39 -21.11
N GLN A 107 -3.36 -21.06 -21.56
CA GLN A 107 -3.25 -22.21 -22.48
C GLN A 107 -2.71 -21.84 -23.88
N ALA A 108 -2.78 -20.56 -24.25
CA ALA A 108 -2.26 -20.09 -25.53
C ALA A 108 -0.73 -19.91 -25.52
N ALA A 109 -0.13 -19.81 -24.33
CA ALA A 109 1.31 -19.73 -24.14
C ALA A 109 1.91 -21.13 -23.94
N TRP A 110 3.13 -21.32 -24.43
CA TRP A 110 3.86 -22.57 -24.28
C TRP A 110 4.14 -22.92 -22.80
N PRO A 111 4.03 -24.21 -22.42
CA PRO A 111 4.46 -24.66 -21.11
C PRO A 111 5.99 -24.65 -21.00
N ILE A 112 6.52 -24.60 -19.77
CA ILE A 112 7.97 -24.58 -19.52
C ILE A 112 8.71 -25.82 -20.06
N ASP A 113 8.01 -26.94 -20.23
CA ASP A 113 8.52 -28.21 -20.74
C ASP A 113 8.26 -28.40 -22.24
N HIS A 114 7.85 -27.35 -22.95
CA HIS A 114 7.68 -27.39 -24.40
C HIS A 114 8.96 -27.88 -25.08
N ALA A 115 8.81 -28.77 -26.07
CA ALA A 115 9.93 -29.49 -26.69
C ALA A 115 10.96 -28.59 -27.39
N TYR A 116 10.62 -27.31 -27.61
CA TYR A 116 11.54 -26.31 -28.16
C TYR A 116 12.57 -25.81 -27.13
N ALA A 117 12.32 -25.97 -25.83
CA ALA A 117 13.25 -25.51 -24.79
C ALA A 117 14.56 -26.29 -24.82
N THR A 118 15.66 -25.56 -24.73
CA THR A 118 17.00 -26.14 -24.55
C THR A 118 17.64 -25.75 -23.23
N ALA A 119 17.07 -24.78 -22.51
CA ALA A 119 17.55 -24.34 -21.23
C ALA A 119 16.43 -23.68 -20.41
N TRP A 120 16.66 -23.58 -19.09
CA TRP A 120 15.70 -23.13 -18.11
C TRP A 120 16.37 -22.32 -17.00
N ALA A 121 15.61 -21.42 -16.42
CA ALA A 121 15.95 -20.70 -15.19
C ALA A 121 14.68 -20.46 -14.36
N TYR A 122 14.84 -20.10 -13.10
CA TYR A 122 13.72 -19.71 -12.25
C TYR A 122 14.07 -18.51 -11.38
N LEU A 123 13.07 -17.69 -11.06
CA LEU A 123 13.20 -16.67 -10.02
C LEU A 123 12.87 -17.33 -8.67
N PRO A 124 13.76 -17.27 -7.67
CA PRO A 124 13.44 -17.74 -6.32
C PRO A 124 12.16 -17.10 -5.80
N GLY A 125 11.33 -17.88 -5.11
CA GLY A 125 10.01 -17.50 -4.63
C GLY A 125 9.58 -18.36 -3.45
N PRO A 126 8.31 -18.26 -3.01
CA PRO A 126 7.12 -17.84 -3.77
C PRO A 126 6.94 -16.32 -3.94
N ILE A 127 6.03 -15.93 -4.84
CA ILE A 127 5.40 -14.60 -4.80
C ILE A 127 4.43 -14.66 -3.62
N SER A 128 4.79 -14.00 -2.51
CA SER A 128 3.84 -13.76 -1.43
C SER A 128 3.07 -12.49 -1.74
N GLU A 129 1.75 -12.50 -1.51
CA GLU A 129 1.05 -11.25 -1.21
C GLU A 129 1.86 -10.55 -0.11
N GLY A 130 2.20 -9.28 -0.30
CA GLY A 130 3.02 -8.54 0.65
C GLY A 130 2.48 -8.71 2.08
N ARG A 131 3.33 -8.50 3.07
CA ARG A 131 2.89 -8.51 4.46
C ARG A 131 1.72 -7.53 4.61
N SER A 132 0.65 -7.93 5.30
CA SER A 132 -0.46 -7.02 5.58
C SER A 132 0.07 -5.73 6.24
N ALA A 133 -0.62 -4.59 6.07
CA ALA A 133 -0.21 -3.36 6.74
C ALA A 133 -0.07 -3.54 8.27
N ALA A 134 -0.88 -4.40 8.88
CA ALA A 134 -0.75 -4.77 10.28
C ALA A 134 0.55 -5.54 10.58
N ASP A 135 0.94 -6.49 9.73
CA ASP A 135 2.21 -7.22 9.86
C ASP A 135 3.43 -6.31 9.67
N VAL A 136 3.39 -5.44 8.65
CA VAL A 136 4.41 -4.42 8.39
C VAL A 136 4.59 -3.54 9.63
N LEU A 137 3.49 -2.99 10.15
CA LEU A 137 3.51 -2.16 11.35
C LEU A 137 4.03 -2.94 12.57
N ALA A 138 3.59 -4.19 12.75
CA ALA A 138 4.03 -5.04 13.86
C ALA A 138 5.55 -5.22 13.88
N THR A 139 6.15 -5.50 12.72
CA THR A 139 7.61 -5.62 12.63
C THR A 139 8.32 -4.29 12.80
N ALA A 140 7.84 -3.23 12.14
CA ALA A 140 8.47 -1.91 12.22
C ALA A 140 8.46 -1.37 13.66
N ALA A 141 7.33 -1.50 14.36
CA ALA A 141 7.16 -1.05 15.74
C ALA A 141 7.71 -2.03 16.78
N GLY A 142 7.89 -3.31 16.42
CA GLY A 142 8.33 -4.35 17.34
C GLY A 142 7.26 -4.79 18.33
N ILE A 143 6.01 -4.85 17.88
CA ILE A 143 4.82 -5.21 18.67
C ILE A 143 4.14 -6.45 18.09
N SER A 144 3.14 -7.00 18.78
CA SER A 144 2.34 -8.10 18.22
C SER A 144 1.48 -7.62 17.05
N VAL A 145 1.18 -8.51 16.09
CA VAL A 145 0.26 -8.24 14.98
C VAL A 145 -1.10 -7.77 15.49
N SER A 146 -1.62 -8.36 16.56
CA SER A 146 -2.88 -7.93 17.20
C SER A 146 -2.83 -6.50 17.73
N SER A 147 -1.70 -6.08 18.31
CA SER A 147 -1.52 -4.70 18.80
C SER A 147 -1.40 -3.74 17.63
N ALA A 148 -0.67 -4.12 16.58
CA ALA A 148 -0.56 -3.35 15.35
C ALA A 148 -1.92 -3.15 14.68
N GLN A 149 -2.72 -4.21 14.53
CA GLN A 149 -4.07 -4.17 13.99
C GLN A 149 -4.95 -3.16 14.74
N ALA A 150 -4.88 -3.16 16.08
CA ALA A 150 -5.70 -2.28 16.91
C ALA A 150 -5.38 -0.79 16.72
N ILE A 151 -4.12 -0.45 16.44
CA ILE A 151 -3.67 0.94 16.27
C ILE A 151 -3.56 1.37 14.80
N LEU A 152 -3.65 0.42 13.85
CA LEU A 152 -3.38 0.65 12.44
C LEU A 152 -4.18 1.82 11.84
N PRO A 153 -5.51 1.95 12.06
CA PRO A 153 -6.26 3.09 11.53
C PRO A 153 -5.76 4.44 12.08
N THR A 154 -5.37 4.48 13.35
CA THR A 154 -4.82 5.70 13.98
C THR A 154 -3.43 6.00 13.44
N MET A 155 -2.61 4.97 13.22
CA MET A 155 -1.28 5.10 12.63
C MET A 155 -1.36 5.65 11.20
N GLN A 156 -2.17 5.05 10.33
CA GLN A 156 -2.34 5.48 8.94
C GLN A 156 -2.80 6.94 8.85
N ALA A 157 -3.85 7.31 9.61
CA ALA A 157 -4.32 8.69 9.68
C ALA A 157 -3.24 9.68 10.18
N SER A 158 -2.42 9.25 11.15
CA SER A 158 -1.33 10.07 11.68
C SER A 158 -0.17 10.25 10.70
N LEU A 159 0.19 9.21 9.95
CA LEU A 159 1.23 9.27 8.92
C LEU A 159 0.83 10.22 7.80
N ALA A 160 -0.44 10.15 7.35
CA ALA A 160 -1.00 11.07 6.38
C ALA A 160 -0.97 12.52 6.89
N ALA A 161 -1.46 12.76 8.11
CA ALA A 161 -1.46 14.10 8.72
C ALA A 161 -0.05 14.64 8.98
N ALA A 162 0.95 13.77 9.20
CA ALA A 162 2.34 14.14 9.43
C ALA A 162 3.16 14.32 8.13
N ASN A 163 2.57 14.05 6.97
CA ASN A 163 3.26 13.98 5.68
C ASN A 163 4.45 12.98 5.69
N CYS A 164 4.26 11.87 6.41
CA CYS A 164 5.21 10.76 6.45
C CYS A 164 4.95 9.82 5.26
N ASN A 165 5.34 10.29 4.07
CA ASN A 165 5.02 9.69 2.79
C ASN A 165 6.20 8.96 2.12
N SER A 166 7.22 8.60 2.90
CA SER A 166 8.39 7.85 2.43
C SER A 166 8.83 6.84 3.50
N PRO A 167 9.52 5.74 3.12
CA PRO A 167 9.97 4.74 4.09
C PRO A 167 10.82 5.34 5.21
N LEU A 168 11.67 6.33 4.89
CA LEU A 168 12.54 6.98 5.89
C LEU A 168 11.74 7.78 6.92
N ARG A 169 10.70 8.50 6.47
CA ARG A 169 9.83 9.27 7.37
C ARG A 169 8.96 8.36 8.22
N ILE A 170 8.35 7.34 7.62
CA ILE A 170 7.53 6.35 8.33
C ILE A 170 8.39 5.64 9.39
N ALA A 171 9.59 5.19 9.04
CA ALA A 171 10.49 4.54 9.98
C ALA A 171 10.85 5.44 11.17
N MET A 172 11.17 6.72 10.92
CA MET A 172 11.48 7.67 11.99
C MET A 172 10.26 7.93 12.88
N PHE A 173 9.09 8.11 12.28
CA PHE A 173 7.84 8.36 12.97
C PHE A 173 7.47 7.19 13.90
N VAL A 174 7.43 5.96 13.36
CA VAL A 174 7.14 4.74 14.12
C VAL A 174 8.14 4.56 15.26
N ALA A 175 9.43 4.78 15.00
CA ALA A 175 10.48 4.60 16.01
C ALA A 175 10.38 5.58 17.18
N GLN A 176 10.20 6.87 16.87
CA GLN A 176 10.15 7.91 17.90
C GLN A 176 8.87 7.79 18.74
N LEU A 177 7.72 7.63 18.10
CA LEU A 177 6.45 7.47 18.82
C LEU A 177 6.43 6.16 19.61
N GLY A 178 6.99 5.08 19.05
CA GLY A 178 7.14 3.82 19.75
C GLY A 178 8.00 3.95 21.01
N HIS A 179 8.98 4.87 21.05
CA HIS A 179 9.71 5.18 22.27
C HIS A 179 8.84 5.96 23.27
N GLU A 180 8.23 7.06 22.83
CA GLU A 180 7.45 7.98 23.68
C GLU A 180 6.19 7.35 24.30
N SER A 181 5.64 6.31 23.68
CA SER A 181 4.34 5.71 24.04
C SER A 181 4.44 4.31 24.64
N ASP A 182 5.63 3.89 25.08
CA ASP A 182 5.91 2.51 25.49
C ASP A 182 5.42 1.49 24.43
N SER A 183 5.93 1.63 23.21
CA SER A 183 5.55 0.80 22.06
C SER A 183 4.04 0.84 21.80
N PHE A 184 3.46 2.04 21.82
CA PHE A 184 2.05 2.32 21.56
C PHE A 184 1.08 1.72 22.59
N ARG A 185 1.58 1.28 23.76
CA ARG A 185 0.76 0.73 24.85
C ARG A 185 -0.02 1.81 25.60
N VAL A 186 0.48 3.05 25.60
CA VAL A 186 -0.14 4.15 26.35
C VAL A 186 -0.24 5.44 25.54
N THR A 187 -1.29 6.19 25.85
CA THR A 187 -1.57 7.53 25.34
C THR A 187 -1.46 8.59 26.44
N GLU A 188 -1.02 8.20 27.64
CA GLU A 188 -0.87 9.07 28.80
C GLU A 188 0.34 8.62 29.63
N GLU A 189 1.09 9.57 30.16
CA GLU A 189 2.20 9.35 31.07
C GLU A 189 1.74 8.59 32.34
N TYR A 190 2.49 7.54 32.72
CA TYR A 190 2.22 6.74 33.92
C TYR A 190 2.31 7.51 35.23
N GLY A 191 3.08 8.61 35.25
CA GLY A 191 3.27 9.43 36.42
C GLY A 191 1.94 10.04 36.91
N ASN A 192 1.74 10.02 38.22
CA ASN A 192 0.59 10.63 38.88
C ASN A 192 1.05 11.48 40.06
N GLY A 193 0.31 12.55 40.33
CA GLY A 193 0.54 13.45 41.46
C GLY A 193 -0.57 14.49 41.59
N ASP A 194 -0.31 15.55 42.34
CA ASP A 194 -1.32 16.56 42.66
C ASP A 194 -1.76 17.38 41.43
N THR A 195 -2.96 17.11 40.92
CA THR A 195 -3.59 17.77 39.77
C THR A 195 -4.01 19.21 40.03
N SER A 196 -3.83 19.72 41.26
CA SER A 196 -3.86 21.16 41.52
C SER A 196 -2.66 21.90 40.90
N THR A 197 -1.57 21.17 40.61
CA THR A 197 -0.36 21.72 39.97
C THR A 197 -0.38 21.51 38.46
N ASP A 198 0.15 22.48 37.71
CA ASP A 198 0.19 22.43 36.24
C ASP A 198 0.94 21.22 35.68
N ARG A 199 2.00 20.75 36.37
CA ARG A 199 2.79 19.56 35.96
C ARG A 199 1.95 18.28 35.88
N TRP A 200 1.07 18.06 36.85
CA TRP A 200 0.24 16.84 36.91
C TRP A 200 -1.09 17.02 36.18
N LYS A 201 -1.64 18.24 36.16
CA LYS A 201 -2.84 18.56 35.38
C LYS A 201 -2.59 18.41 33.88
N TYR A 202 -1.47 18.93 33.39
CA TYR A 202 -1.07 18.92 31.98
C TYR A 202 0.14 17.99 31.74
N LYS A 203 0.08 16.78 32.32
CA LYS A 203 1.07 15.71 32.12
C LYS A 203 1.10 15.19 30.67
N GLY A 204 2.07 14.35 30.33
CA GLY A 204 2.22 13.85 28.96
C GLY A 204 0.99 13.06 28.49
N ARG A 205 0.46 13.42 27.31
CA ARG A 205 -0.63 12.71 26.62
C ARG A 205 -0.39 12.65 25.11
N THR A 206 -1.08 11.74 24.42
CA THR A 206 -0.84 11.32 23.03
C THR A 206 0.41 10.46 22.86
N TRP A 207 0.64 9.88 21.68
CA TRP A 207 1.82 9.05 21.44
C TRP A 207 3.13 9.83 21.45
N ILE A 208 3.12 11.15 21.31
CA ILE A 208 4.33 12.00 21.40
C ILE A 208 4.46 12.73 22.75
N GLN A 209 3.59 12.43 23.72
CA GLN A 209 3.62 13.00 25.08
C GLN A 209 3.55 14.54 25.11
N ILE A 210 2.55 15.14 24.46
CA ILE A 210 2.21 16.56 24.62
C ILE A 210 2.06 16.86 26.11
N THR A 211 2.88 17.77 26.62
CA THR A 211 3.00 18.14 28.03
C THR A 211 2.92 19.67 28.16
N TRP A 212 2.58 20.18 29.34
CA TRP A 212 2.46 21.62 29.67
C TRP A 212 1.21 22.30 29.11
N LYS A 213 0.61 23.15 29.95
CA LYS A 213 -0.62 23.90 29.65
C LYS A 213 -0.56 24.64 28.31
N GLU A 214 0.59 25.24 28.02
CA GLU A 214 0.82 26.03 26.82
C GLU A 214 0.71 25.19 25.54
N ASN A 215 1.26 23.97 25.54
CA ASN A 215 1.16 23.07 24.39
C ASN A 215 -0.27 22.55 24.22
N TYR A 216 -0.96 22.25 25.33
CA TYR A 216 -2.39 21.89 25.30
C TYR A 216 -3.24 23.01 24.68
N ALA A 217 -2.96 24.27 25.02
CA ALA A 217 -3.65 25.43 24.46
C ALA A 217 -3.37 25.63 22.96
N ARG A 218 -2.11 25.47 22.54
CA ARG A 218 -1.72 25.57 21.12
C ARG A 218 -2.33 24.44 20.29
N PHE A 219 -2.28 23.20 20.78
CA PHE A 219 -2.91 22.06 20.12
C PHE A 219 -4.43 22.22 20.03
N GLY A 220 -5.09 22.63 21.12
CA GLY A 220 -6.53 22.90 21.13
C GLY A 220 -6.95 23.97 20.14
N SER A 221 -6.18 25.06 20.05
CA SER A 221 -6.41 26.11 19.05
C SER A 221 -6.23 25.59 17.62
N TRP A 222 -5.18 24.80 17.36
CA TRP A 222 -4.93 24.20 16.06
C TRP A 222 -6.04 23.23 15.62
N CYS A 223 -6.57 22.44 16.56
CA CYS A 223 -7.72 21.56 16.33
C CYS A 223 -9.00 22.35 16.05
N TYR A 224 -9.24 23.45 16.77
CA TYR A 224 -10.41 24.30 16.56
C TYR A 224 -10.40 24.95 15.17
N ASP A 225 -9.25 25.46 14.73
CA ASP A 225 -9.08 26.06 13.40
C ASP A 225 -9.33 25.05 12.25
N ARG A 226 -9.39 23.76 12.55
CA ARG A 226 -9.71 22.65 11.64
C ARG A 226 -11.07 22.02 11.89
N GLY A 227 -11.89 22.61 12.77
CA GLY A 227 -13.21 22.08 13.11
C GLY A 227 -13.21 20.74 13.86
N LEU A 228 -12.06 20.33 14.43
CA LEU A 228 -11.93 19.04 15.12
C LEU A 228 -12.50 19.04 16.54
N VAL A 229 -12.57 20.23 17.16
CA VAL A 229 -13.06 20.46 18.52
C VAL A 229 -13.94 21.73 18.55
N PRO A 230 -14.91 21.84 19.47
CA PRO A 230 -15.86 22.95 19.52
C PRO A 230 -15.27 24.26 20.07
N THR A 231 -14.17 24.21 20.82
CA THR A 231 -13.52 25.39 21.43
C THR A 231 -12.01 25.29 21.39
N ARG A 232 -11.32 26.44 21.32
CA ARG A 232 -9.84 26.52 21.38
C ARG A 232 -9.27 26.01 22.71
N SER A 233 -10.01 26.18 23.80
CA SER A 233 -9.60 25.81 25.17
C SER A 233 -9.96 24.37 25.55
N CYS A 234 -10.54 23.57 24.64
CA CYS A 234 -11.04 22.21 24.90
C CYS A 234 -10.10 21.37 25.79
N PHE A 235 -8.81 21.27 25.43
CA PHE A 235 -7.83 20.49 26.19
C PHE A 235 -7.25 21.24 27.41
N VAL A 236 -7.37 22.57 27.49
CA VAL A 236 -6.99 23.32 28.70
C VAL A 236 -8.03 23.13 29.80
N ASP A 237 -9.30 23.15 29.40
CA ASP A 237 -10.47 23.02 30.27
C ASP A 237 -10.68 21.55 30.69
N ASN A 238 -10.46 20.61 29.77
CA ASN A 238 -10.56 19.18 30.01
C ASN A 238 -9.31 18.41 29.51
N PRO A 239 -8.18 18.50 30.24
CA PRO A 239 -6.90 17.95 29.77
C PRO A 239 -6.87 16.42 29.65
N THR A 240 -7.72 15.70 30.38
CA THR A 240 -7.77 14.23 30.29
C THR A 240 -8.27 13.74 28.94
N GLN A 241 -9.09 14.51 28.22
CA GLN A 241 -9.52 14.16 26.86
C GLN A 241 -8.36 13.93 25.91
N LEU A 242 -7.21 14.60 26.13
CA LEU A 242 -6.05 14.44 25.26
C LEU A 242 -5.44 13.02 25.31
N ALA A 243 -5.87 12.17 26.26
CA ALA A 243 -5.48 10.77 26.35
C ALA A 243 -6.29 9.85 25.42
N ASP A 244 -7.39 10.31 24.82
CA ASP A 244 -8.19 9.47 23.93
C ASP A 244 -7.38 9.07 22.68
N MET A 245 -7.55 7.82 22.23
CA MET A 245 -6.82 7.27 21.06
C MET A 245 -6.94 8.15 19.81
N ARG A 246 -8.09 8.81 19.63
CA ARG A 246 -8.32 9.79 18.54
C ARG A 246 -7.22 10.86 18.49
N TRP A 247 -6.76 11.35 19.65
CA TRP A 247 -5.75 12.39 19.72
C TRP A 247 -4.33 11.84 19.76
N ALA A 248 -4.15 10.54 20.01
CA ALA A 248 -2.84 9.91 20.09
C ALA A 248 -2.01 10.11 18.82
N GLY A 249 -2.61 9.85 17.66
CA GLY A 249 -2.00 10.08 16.35
C GLY A 249 -2.04 11.54 15.89
N ILE A 250 -3.18 12.24 16.07
CA ILE A 250 -3.35 13.63 15.62
C ILE A 250 -2.40 14.59 16.36
N GLY A 251 -2.24 14.41 17.67
CA GLY A 251 -1.29 15.20 18.46
C GLY A 251 0.15 14.96 18.04
N ALA A 252 0.50 13.71 17.72
CA ALA A 252 1.82 13.38 17.16
C ALA A 252 2.04 14.08 15.82
N ALA A 253 1.07 14.03 14.90
CA ALA A 253 1.16 14.70 13.61
C ALA A 253 1.27 16.24 13.73
N TRP A 254 0.50 16.85 14.63
CA TRP A 254 0.62 18.29 14.92
C TRP A 254 2.02 18.65 15.43
N TYR A 255 2.55 17.90 16.40
CA TYR A 255 3.87 18.19 16.91
C TYR A 255 4.94 18.05 15.82
N TRP A 256 4.81 17.00 15.01
CA TRP A 256 5.73 16.66 13.92
C TRP A 256 5.76 17.71 12.79
N THR A 257 4.63 18.34 12.49
CA THR A 257 4.50 19.24 11.32
C THR A 257 4.39 20.72 11.67
N VAL A 258 3.91 21.04 12.87
CA VAL A 258 3.62 22.41 13.29
C VAL A 258 4.59 22.87 14.38
N GLU A 259 4.74 22.11 15.45
CA GLU A 259 5.68 22.49 16.53
C GLU A 259 7.14 22.27 16.13
N ARG A 260 7.41 21.29 15.26
CA ARG A 260 8.75 20.93 14.78
C ARG A 260 8.77 20.67 13.27
N PRO A 261 8.49 21.69 12.44
CA PRO A 261 8.21 21.53 11.01
C PRO A 261 9.35 20.93 10.17
N ASP A 262 10.57 20.88 10.70
CA ASP A 262 11.76 20.37 10.04
C ASP A 262 12.07 18.89 10.35
N ILE A 263 11.29 18.21 11.20
CA ILE A 263 11.52 16.78 11.49
C ILE A 263 11.46 15.93 10.22
N ASN A 264 10.58 16.24 9.25
CA ASN A 264 10.55 15.49 7.99
C ASN A 264 11.87 15.58 7.22
N ALA A 265 12.46 16.78 7.11
CA ALA A 265 13.75 16.95 6.45
C ALA A 265 14.88 16.22 7.21
N LEU A 266 14.84 16.21 8.55
CA LEU A 266 15.78 15.45 9.37
C LEU A 266 15.60 13.94 9.20
N SER A 267 14.37 13.47 9.01
CA SER A 267 14.03 12.07 8.75
C SER A 267 14.55 11.61 7.39
N ASP A 268 14.41 12.44 6.36
CA ASP A 268 14.96 12.20 5.02
C ASP A 268 16.49 12.10 5.06
N ALA A 269 17.13 12.91 5.90
CA ALA A 269 18.58 12.86 6.17
C ALA A 269 19.00 11.73 7.13
N ARG A 270 18.07 10.87 7.58
CA ARG A 270 18.28 9.79 8.55
C ARG A 270 18.90 10.24 9.87
N ASN A 271 18.69 11.49 10.26
CA ASN A 271 19.32 12.10 11.43
C ASN A 271 18.53 11.85 12.71
N VAL A 272 18.53 10.59 13.16
CA VAL A 272 17.80 10.15 14.37
C VAL A 272 18.19 10.92 15.63
N THR A 273 19.45 11.35 15.75
CA THR A 273 19.92 12.16 16.89
C THR A 273 19.27 13.53 16.90
N ALA A 274 19.23 14.22 15.77
CA ALA A 274 18.59 15.52 15.68
C ALA A 274 17.07 15.42 15.92
N VAL A 275 16.39 14.41 15.36
CA VAL A 275 14.96 14.19 15.60
C VAL A 275 14.70 13.91 17.08
N THR A 276 15.51 13.07 17.72
CA THR A 276 15.44 12.80 19.17
C THR A 276 15.54 14.09 19.97
N TYR A 277 16.49 14.97 19.63
CA TYR A 277 16.63 16.26 20.27
C TYR A 277 15.39 17.15 20.08
N ARG A 278 14.73 17.10 18.91
CA ARG A 278 13.51 17.90 18.67
C ARG A 278 12.32 17.46 19.49
N ILE A 279 12.19 16.17 19.75
CA ILE A 279 11.08 15.57 20.49
C ILE A 279 11.31 15.68 21.99
N ASN A 280 12.48 15.27 22.47
CA ASN A 280 12.78 15.16 23.90
C ASN A 280 13.55 16.37 24.47
N GLY A 281 14.05 17.28 23.63
CA GLY A 281 14.87 18.42 24.08
C GLY A 281 16.30 18.04 24.49
N GLY A 282 16.73 16.82 24.18
CA GLY A 282 18.02 16.22 24.55
C GLY A 282 18.18 14.83 23.95
N ASP A 283 19.25 14.12 24.31
CA ASP A 283 19.61 12.79 23.80
C ASP A 283 19.18 11.62 24.71
N ASN A 284 18.24 11.85 25.64
CA ASN A 284 17.75 10.81 26.53
C ASN A 284 17.26 9.58 25.75
N ASN A 285 17.75 8.41 26.17
CA ASN A 285 17.43 7.11 25.58
C ASN A 285 17.71 7.00 24.07
N LEU A 286 18.68 7.77 23.54
CA LEU A 286 19.04 7.73 22.12
C LEU A 286 19.34 6.32 21.63
N ALA A 287 19.98 5.46 22.43
CA ALA A 287 20.27 4.08 22.05
C ALA A 287 19.00 3.25 21.75
N ASP A 288 17.93 3.42 22.54
CA ASP A 288 16.66 2.73 22.29
C ASP A 288 15.98 3.27 21.01
N ARG A 289 15.99 4.59 20.83
CA ARG A 289 15.43 5.23 19.63
C ARG A 289 16.17 4.81 18.36
N VAL A 290 17.50 4.71 18.41
CA VAL A 290 18.33 4.18 17.32
C VAL A 290 17.98 2.71 17.04
N SER A 291 17.81 1.88 18.07
CA SER A 291 17.41 0.47 17.92
C SER A 291 16.04 0.33 17.24
N ARG A 292 15.04 1.10 17.68
CA ARG A 292 13.71 1.14 17.06
C ARG A 292 13.76 1.67 15.62
N TYR A 293 14.56 2.71 15.38
CA TYR A 293 14.72 3.28 14.04
C TYR A 293 15.36 2.28 13.08
N ASN A 294 16.42 1.58 13.50
CA ASN A 294 17.06 0.55 12.68
C ASN A 294 16.11 -0.62 12.38
N ARG A 295 15.27 -1.02 13.35
CA ARG A 295 14.24 -2.04 13.16
C ARG A 295 13.22 -1.62 12.12
N ALA A 296 12.69 -0.40 12.23
CA ALA A 296 11.73 0.11 11.26
C ALA A 296 12.37 0.30 9.87
N LEU A 297 13.60 0.84 9.81
CA LEU A 297 14.36 0.98 8.55
C LEU A 297 14.60 -0.36 7.85
N ALA A 298 14.82 -1.45 8.59
CA ALA A 298 15.05 -2.78 8.02
C ALA A 298 13.83 -3.34 7.27
N VAL A 299 12.64 -2.78 7.50
CA VAL A 299 11.41 -3.12 6.75
C VAL A 299 11.44 -2.54 5.33
N GLY A 300 12.18 -1.45 5.10
CA GLY A 300 12.35 -0.88 3.76
C GLY A 300 11.05 -0.39 3.13
N ASP A 301 10.88 -0.68 1.84
CA ASP A 301 9.76 -0.15 1.03
C ASP A 301 8.40 -0.77 1.41
N GLU A 302 8.38 -1.92 2.11
CA GLU A 302 7.14 -2.49 2.66
C GLU A 302 6.44 -1.52 3.62
N LEU A 303 7.16 -0.57 4.23
CA LEU A 303 6.56 0.51 5.04
C LEU A 303 5.54 1.34 4.26
N LEU A 304 5.62 1.38 2.93
CA LEU A 304 4.64 2.09 2.10
C LEU A 304 3.24 1.48 2.18
N ALA A 305 3.10 0.20 2.56
CA ALA A 305 1.81 -0.40 2.86
C ALA A 305 1.06 0.30 4.01
N LEU A 306 1.75 1.11 4.83
CA LEU A 306 1.12 1.91 5.90
C LEU A 306 0.50 3.22 5.40
N ILE A 307 0.68 3.57 4.13
CA ILE A 307 0.14 4.80 3.52
C ILE A 307 -0.49 4.56 2.15
N GLN A 308 -0.37 3.34 1.62
CA GLN A 308 -1.14 2.93 0.47
C GLN A 308 -2.58 2.82 0.95
N ASP A 309 -3.43 3.64 0.36
CA ASP A 309 -4.87 3.46 0.49
C ASP A 309 -5.16 2.10 -0.13
N ASP A 310 -5.38 1.10 0.70
CA ASP A 310 -6.08 -0.10 0.30
C ASP A 310 -7.55 0.29 0.04
N GLU A 311 -7.83 1.22 -0.86
CA GLU A 311 -9.19 1.55 -1.26
C GLU A 311 -9.89 0.31 -1.83
N GLU A 312 -9.14 -0.63 -2.40
CA GLU A 312 -9.65 -1.94 -2.83
C GLU A 312 -9.96 -2.89 -1.66
N ASP A 313 -9.07 -3.05 -0.66
CA ASP A 313 -9.36 -3.92 0.49
C ASP A 313 -10.33 -3.28 1.48
N SER A 314 -10.30 -1.97 1.69
CA SER A 314 -11.24 -1.26 2.58
C SER A 314 -12.66 -1.30 2.02
N PHE A 315 -12.83 -1.17 0.71
CA PHE A 315 -14.15 -1.25 0.10
C PHE A 315 -14.67 -2.69 0.11
N MET A 316 -13.85 -3.67 -0.33
CA MET A 316 -14.29 -5.06 -0.40
C MET A 316 -14.43 -5.71 0.99
N ALA A 317 -13.56 -5.41 1.95
CA ALA A 317 -13.65 -5.91 3.33
C ALA A 317 -14.78 -5.28 4.15
N ALA A 318 -15.27 -4.10 3.74
CA ALA A 318 -16.48 -3.49 4.32
C ALA A 318 -17.78 -4.15 3.82
N LEU A 319 -17.72 -4.95 2.75
CA LEU A 319 -18.87 -5.65 2.18
C LEU A 319 -18.96 -7.09 2.71
N THR A 320 -20.17 -7.52 3.04
CA THR A 320 -20.45 -8.94 3.30
C THR A 320 -20.30 -9.78 2.02
N GLU A 321 -20.09 -11.09 2.14
CA GLU A 321 -19.96 -12.01 0.98
C GLU A 321 -21.14 -11.88 -0.01
N ALA A 322 -22.35 -11.62 0.49
CA ALA A 322 -23.54 -11.41 -0.33
C ALA A 322 -23.44 -10.12 -1.16
N GLN A 323 -22.93 -9.04 -0.58
CA GLN A 323 -22.76 -7.75 -1.26
C GLN A 323 -21.59 -7.77 -2.24
N GLN A 324 -20.50 -8.47 -1.93
CA GLN A 324 -19.40 -8.71 -2.86
C GLN A 324 -19.87 -9.50 -4.09
N LYS A 325 -20.72 -10.52 -3.87
CA LYS A 325 -21.32 -11.31 -4.95
C LYS A 325 -22.24 -10.48 -5.84
N GLU A 326 -23.08 -9.62 -5.23
CA GLU A 326 -23.96 -8.71 -5.96
C GLU A 326 -23.17 -7.70 -6.82
N LEU A 327 -22.10 -7.12 -6.27
CA LEU A 327 -21.23 -6.21 -7.00
C LEU A 327 -20.54 -6.90 -8.20
N LEU A 328 -20.05 -8.13 -8.00
CA LEU A 328 -19.44 -8.92 -9.05
C LEU A 328 -20.44 -9.26 -10.16
N ASP A 329 -21.67 -9.64 -9.80
CA ASP A 329 -22.72 -9.98 -10.75
C ASP A 329 -23.16 -8.72 -11.55
N ASN A 330 -23.25 -7.56 -10.91
CA ASN A 330 -23.53 -6.27 -11.57
C ASN A 330 -22.39 -5.81 -12.50
N THR A 331 -21.13 -6.01 -12.09
CA THR A 331 -19.96 -5.67 -12.91
C THR A 331 -19.86 -6.58 -14.14
N ARG A 332 -20.16 -7.88 -13.97
CA ARG A 332 -20.25 -8.83 -15.08
C ARG A 332 -21.40 -8.49 -16.02
N TRP A 333 -22.54 -8.07 -15.49
CA TRP A 333 -23.66 -7.58 -16.29
C TRP A 333 -23.25 -6.36 -17.13
N LEU A 334 -22.63 -5.34 -16.51
CA LEU A 334 -22.12 -4.15 -17.20
C LEU A 334 -21.10 -4.51 -18.28
N ARG A 335 -20.12 -5.35 -17.96
CA ARG A 335 -19.13 -5.84 -18.95
C ARG A 335 -19.80 -6.56 -20.12
N ASN A 336 -20.86 -7.32 -19.89
CA ASN A 336 -21.60 -7.99 -20.96
C ASN A 336 -22.40 -7.00 -21.83
N GLN A 337 -22.85 -5.87 -21.27
CA GLN A 337 -23.49 -4.79 -22.02
C GLN A 337 -22.48 -3.90 -22.77
N LEU A 338 -21.27 -3.73 -22.21
CA LEU A 338 -20.27 -2.76 -22.66
C LEU A 338 -19.06 -3.36 -23.39
N GLY A 339 -18.97 -4.69 -23.47
CA GLY A 339 -17.84 -5.43 -24.02
C GLY A 339 -17.53 -5.13 -25.50
N PRO A 340 -16.35 -5.53 -26.00
CA PRO A 340 -15.67 -4.91 -27.14
C PRO A 340 -16.30 -5.07 -28.54
N ASN A 341 -17.59 -5.41 -28.65
CA ASN A 341 -18.27 -5.68 -29.93
C ASN A 341 -19.62 -4.94 -30.13
N LEU A 342 -19.91 -3.82 -29.46
CA LEU A 342 -21.27 -3.23 -29.50
C LEU A 342 -21.40 -1.74 -29.89
N TRP A 343 -20.37 -1.10 -30.45
CA TRP A 343 -20.41 0.36 -30.66
C TRP A 343 -20.18 0.77 -32.12
N GLY A 344 -21.28 0.75 -32.88
CA GLY A 344 -21.41 1.47 -34.14
C GLY A 344 -22.31 2.72 -33.97
N PRO A 345 -22.35 3.62 -34.96
CA PRO A 345 -23.08 4.90 -34.88
C PRO A 345 -24.62 4.80 -34.76
N GLU A 346 -25.18 3.59 -34.66
CA GLU A 346 -26.64 3.34 -34.50
C GLU A 346 -27.01 2.67 -33.16
N SER A 347 -26.11 2.67 -32.16
CA SER A 347 -26.39 2.02 -30.87
C SER A 347 -27.47 2.76 -30.06
N SER A 348 -28.53 2.04 -29.66
CA SER A 348 -29.69 2.48 -28.87
C SER A 348 -29.72 1.78 -27.50
N PHE A 349 -30.07 2.47 -26.41
CA PHE A 349 -30.21 1.89 -25.06
C PHE A 349 -31.61 1.30 -24.79
N GLY A 350 -32.42 1.11 -25.84
CA GLY A 350 -33.80 0.68 -25.73
C GLY A 350 -34.77 1.84 -25.50
N LYS A 351 -36.03 1.51 -25.20
CA LYS A 351 -37.10 2.52 -25.01
C LYS A 351 -37.56 2.54 -23.57
N ASN A 352 -37.86 3.73 -23.04
CA ASN A 352 -38.48 3.87 -21.71
C ASN A 352 -39.92 3.31 -21.72
N ALA A 353 -40.57 3.28 -20.55
CA ALA A 353 -41.95 2.78 -20.41
C ALA A 353 -42.98 3.57 -21.24
N GLN A 354 -42.61 4.75 -21.75
CA GLN A 354 -43.40 5.61 -22.62
C GLN A 354 -43.07 5.41 -24.12
N GLY A 355 -42.13 4.52 -24.45
CA GLY A 355 -41.77 4.16 -25.82
C GLY A 355 -40.74 5.08 -26.48
N GLU A 356 -40.10 5.96 -25.72
CA GLU A 356 -39.08 6.91 -26.21
C GLU A 356 -37.69 6.29 -26.16
N GLU A 357 -36.87 6.51 -27.19
CA GLU A 357 -35.51 5.98 -27.23
C GLU A 357 -34.59 6.64 -26.19
N LEU A 358 -33.87 5.79 -25.47
CA LEU A 358 -32.84 6.20 -24.52
C LEU A 358 -31.51 6.38 -25.26
N THR A 359 -30.95 7.57 -25.15
CA THR A 359 -29.66 7.92 -25.76
C THR A 359 -28.51 7.62 -24.81
N GLN A 360 -27.28 7.67 -25.33
CA GLN A 360 -26.05 7.54 -24.52
C GLN A 360 -25.97 8.58 -23.39
N ARG A 361 -26.57 9.75 -23.58
CA ARG A 361 -26.65 10.81 -22.57
C ARG A 361 -27.59 10.43 -21.42
N ASP A 362 -28.67 9.72 -21.73
CA ASP A 362 -29.65 9.26 -20.74
C ASP A 362 -29.07 8.11 -19.91
N GLY A 363 -28.31 7.20 -20.55
CA GLY A 363 -27.59 6.13 -19.85
C GLY A 363 -26.54 6.65 -18.87
N ILE A 364 -25.76 7.67 -19.26
CA ILE A 364 -24.78 8.32 -18.38
C ILE A 364 -25.47 9.09 -17.24
N ALA A 365 -26.60 9.75 -17.53
CA ALA A 365 -27.37 10.46 -16.51
C ALA A 365 -27.97 9.49 -15.47
N GLU A 366 -28.43 8.32 -15.89
CA GLU A 366 -28.95 7.30 -14.98
C GLU A 366 -27.84 6.66 -14.14
N LEU A 367 -26.68 6.38 -14.75
CA LEU A 367 -25.49 5.92 -14.01
C LEU A 367 -25.11 6.92 -12.92
N LYS A 368 -25.08 8.21 -13.26
CA LYS A 368 -24.77 9.27 -12.31
C LYS A 368 -25.79 9.31 -11.16
N ARG A 369 -27.09 9.23 -11.46
CA ARG A 369 -28.14 9.17 -10.43
C ARG A 369 -28.01 7.95 -9.51
N GLY A 370 -27.67 6.78 -10.07
CA GLY A 370 -27.45 5.56 -9.31
C GLY A 370 -26.25 5.66 -8.37
N VAL A 371 -25.15 6.26 -8.84
CA VAL A 371 -23.94 6.50 -8.02
C VAL A 371 -24.21 7.53 -6.92
N GLU A 372 -24.91 8.62 -7.24
CA GLU A 372 -25.30 9.64 -6.25
C GLU A 372 -26.25 9.07 -5.18
N ALA A 373 -27.25 8.28 -5.57
CA ALA A 373 -28.16 7.64 -4.63
C ALA A 373 -27.48 6.56 -3.76
N LEU A 374 -26.46 5.88 -4.31
CA LEU A 374 -25.64 4.94 -3.54
C LEU A 374 -24.76 5.68 -2.52
N ALA A 375 -24.16 6.80 -2.92
CA ALA A 375 -23.38 7.67 -2.04
C ALA A 375 -24.24 8.21 -0.88
N ASP A 376 -25.45 8.69 -1.16
CA ASP A 376 -26.39 9.18 -0.15
C ASP A 376 -26.79 8.08 0.85
N ARG A 377 -26.97 6.83 0.38
CA ARG A 377 -27.28 5.68 1.24
C ARG A 377 -26.10 5.24 2.09
N ILE A 378 -24.87 5.37 1.58
CA ILE A 378 -23.64 5.12 2.34
C ILE A 378 -23.48 6.19 3.42
N ASP A 379 -23.71 7.46 3.10
CA ASP A 379 -23.67 8.55 4.08
C ASP A 379 -24.74 8.38 5.17
N GLU A 380 -25.97 7.94 4.82
CA GLU A 380 -27.02 7.65 5.79
C GLU A 380 -26.67 6.45 6.68
N PHE A 381 -26.01 5.41 6.15
CA PHE A 381 -25.56 4.24 6.91
C PHE A 381 -24.39 4.59 7.84
N VAL A 382 -23.43 5.40 7.39
CA VAL A 382 -22.33 5.94 8.20
C VAL A 382 -22.85 6.90 9.28
N TYR A 383 -23.94 7.62 9.03
CA TYR A 383 -24.58 8.47 10.02
C TYR A 383 -25.35 7.67 11.08
N ARG A 384 -26.14 6.65 10.69
CA ARG A 384 -26.90 5.81 11.63
C ARG A 384 -26.01 4.95 12.53
N SER A 385 -24.93 4.40 11.99
CA SER A 385 -23.93 3.66 12.78
C SER A 385 -23.20 4.53 13.82
N ARG A 386 -23.19 5.86 13.66
CA ARG A 386 -22.68 6.81 14.67
C ARG A 386 -23.71 7.17 15.74
N THR A 387 -25.00 7.14 15.45
CA THR A 387 -26.07 7.48 16.42
C THR A 387 -26.47 6.31 17.33
N ASP A 388 -26.34 5.06 16.87
CA ASP A 388 -26.68 3.88 17.67
C ASP A 388 -25.65 3.58 18.78
N ILE A 389 -24.49 4.24 18.79
CA ILE A 389 -23.49 4.15 19.87
C ILE A 389 -23.88 5.03 21.08
N THR A 390 -24.87 5.92 20.95
CA THR A 390 -25.29 6.85 22.03
C THR A 390 -26.57 6.48 22.77
N VAL A 391 -27.20 5.33 22.49
CA VAL A 391 -28.42 4.88 23.19
C VAL A 391 -28.27 3.48 23.76
N ASP A 392 -27.23 3.26 24.57
CA ASP A 392 -27.28 2.20 25.59
C ASP A 392 -26.36 2.54 26.78
N SER A 393 -26.74 3.59 27.50
CA SER A 393 -26.29 3.82 28.87
C SER A 393 -27.35 4.59 29.64
N LYS A 394 -28.28 3.85 30.24
CA LYS A 394 -29.07 4.30 31.39
C LYS A 394 -29.02 3.23 32.46
#